data_AF-A0A160T3Y1-F1
#
_entry.id   AF-A0A160T3Y1-F1
#
_cell.length_a   1.000
_cell.length_b   1.000
_cell.length_c   1.000
_cell.angle_alpha   90.00
_cell.angle_beta   90.00
_cell.angle_gamma   90.00
#
_symmetry.space_group_name_H-M   'P 1'
#
loop_
_entity.id
_entity.type
_entity.pdbx_description
1 polymer ?
#
loop_
_entity_poly.entity_id
_entity_poly.type
_entity_poly.pdbx_seq_one_letter_code
_entity_poly.pdbx_strand_id
1 'polypeptide(L)'
;MPLVQLLLFILLVQVIVGPILSAYLFVRPPRLRATFRTPRDWDAPYRDVTFAGGDGLTLAGWYTPSTNGAAVILLHGHSGNRLAVAFHAETLARAGYGVLMYDLRAHGDSDGRLFSRGREAIDDVLGAVAFVSRQPDVDGRIGLLGVSVGGMLAIQAAGRTQAIRAVAVDGPVLGTVDDLPPPAGALDRLWRFPHERYYQAAIDFFSRSPRPPANTAVLPRLGGRPLLFISTGQGLERRLTRHFHAAAPRGAARLWELPQASHANGWHVAPEAYAREIVGFFDGALCVDGRADEALAEPVMDIAGPNDATGDTFMAQSPRLEAKLQPIAERTIGPQTAMMIAFAAIPVALLLLFIPYQLRWGFLAPRLPAGREIWFLLGLLALLAVGLVVHEVVHLAGYRLFGGLPRGVARLRLGGVALAPQVHCPVTIPAGAYRRMLLLPALLLGVVPGIIAILTGWWVLLIWSMWLLVAAGGDFACLWAMRGLPADEPVRAHPTRLGCQIFAHKNNVQNIDN
;
A
#
# COMPACT_ATOMS: atom_id res chain seq x y z
N MET A 1 0.03 26.77 -31.79
CA MET A 1 0.44 25.41 -32.22
C MET A 1 1.26 24.62 -31.19
N PRO A 2 2.24 25.17 -30.43
CA PRO A 2 3.10 24.37 -29.54
C PRO A 2 2.40 23.88 -28.25
N LEU A 3 1.47 24.65 -27.67
CA LEU A 3 0.65 24.19 -26.54
C LEU A 3 -0.19 22.96 -26.91
N VAL A 4 -0.76 22.95 -28.12
CA VAL A 4 -1.53 21.82 -28.63
C VAL A 4 -0.64 20.58 -28.78
N GLN A 5 0.57 20.72 -29.28
CA GLN A 5 1.52 19.60 -29.39
C GLN A 5 1.97 19.05 -28.03
N LEU A 6 2.22 19.92 -27.05
CA LEU A 6 2.53 19.50 -25.68
C LEU A 6 1.36 18.76 -25.03
N LEU A 7 0.14 19.30 -25.18
CA LEU A 7 -1.07 18.64 -24.68
C LEU A 7 -1.30 17.28 -25.36
N LEU A 8 -1.05 17.18 -26.67
CA LEU A 8 -1.11 15.91 -27.40
C LEU A 8 -0.04 14.92 -26.96
N PHE A 9 1.18 15.38 -26.65
CA PHE A 9 2.24 14.51 -26.13
C PHE A 9 1.94 14.02 -24.71
N ILE A 10 1.49 14.90 -23.81
CA ILE A 10 1.05 14.51 -22.47
C ILE A 10 -0.12 13.53 -22.57
N LEU A 11 -1.09 13.80 -23.45
CA LEU A 11 -2.20 12.89 -23.72
C LEU A 11 -1.69 11.54 -24.24
N LEU A 12 -0.73 11.52 -25.18
CA LEU A 12 -0.13 10.29 -25.69
C LEU A 12 0.54 9.47 -24.58
N VAL A 13 1.35 10.11 -23.74
CA VAL A 13 2.01 9.46 -22.60
C VAL A 13 0.98 8.93 -21.60
N GLN A 14 -0.05 9.71 -21.26
CA GLN A 14 -1.07 9.30 -20.28
C GLN A 14 -2.06 8.26 -20.83
N VAL A 15 -2.36 8.25 -22.13
CA VAL A 15 -3.29 7.31 -22.76
C VAL A 15 -2.61 6.00 -23.14
N ILE A 16 -1.35 6.05 -23.59
CA ILE A 16 -0.66 4.89 -24.15
C ILE A 16 0.37 4.35 -23.16
N VAL A 17 1.33 5.18 -22.76
CA VAL A 17 2.45 4.71 -21.93
C VAL A 17 2.02 4.39 -20.50
N GLY A 18 1.20 5.25 -19.90
CA GLY A 18 0.70 5.12 -18.53
C GLY A 18 0.01 3.78 -18.26
N PRO A 19 -0.99 3.37 -19.06
CA PRO A 19 -1.71 2.11 -18.84
C PRO A 19 -0.83 0.88 -19.13
N ILE A 20 0.03 0.94 -20.16
CA ILE A 20 0.98 -0.16 -20.43
C ILE A 20 1.93 -0.34 -19.25
N LEU A 21 2.54 0.75 -18.76
CA LEU A 21 3.47 0.67 -17.62
C LEU A 21 2.76 0.20 -16.36
N SER A 22 1.55 0.71 -16.11
CA SER A 22 0.72 0.27 -14.98
C SER A 22 0.41 -1.22 -15.08
N ALA A 23 0.06 -1.73 -16.26
CA ALA A 23 -0.22 -3.14 -16.48
C ALA A 23 1.05 -3.99 -16.33
N TYR A 24 2.19 -3.51 -16.82
CA TYR A 24 3.48 -4.16 -16.68
C TYR A 24 3.86 -4.36 -15.20
N LEU A 25 3.68 -3.31 -14.39
CA LEU A 25 3.93 -3.30 -12.95
C LEU A 25 2.90 -4.14 -12.19
N PHE A 26 1.62 -4.07 -12.58
CA PHE A 26 0.55 -4.89 -11.99
C PHE A 26 0.79 -6.39 -12.20
N VAL A 27 1.31 -6.78 -13.37
CA VAL A 27 1.63 -8.19 -13.65
C VAL A 27 2.93 -8.64 -12.96
N ARG A 28 3.75 -7.71 -12.46
CA ARG A 28 5.03 -7.96 -11.78
C ARG A 28 5.08 -7.22 -10.43
N PRO A 29 4.23 -7.61 -9.46
CA PRO A 29 4.21 -6.96 -8.16
C PRO A 29 5.55 -7.09 -7.45
N PRO A 30 5.93 -6.10 -6.61
CA PRO A 30 7.05 -6.27 -5.71
C PRO A 30 6.76 -7.40 -4.71
N ARG A 31 7.75 -8.27 -4.47
CA ARG A 31 7.63 -9.34 -3.48
C ARG A 31 8.00 -8.84 -2.10
N LEU A 32 6.98 -8.52 -1.31
CA LEU A 32 7.13 -8.10 0.09
C LEU A 32 6.95 -9.31 1.01
N ARG A 33 8.00 -9.75 1.70
CA ARG A 33 7.92 -10.87 2.65
C ARG A 33 7.28 -10.47 3.98
N ALA A 34 6.51 -11.38 4.57
CA ALA A 34 5.90 -11.22 5.89
C ALA A 34 6.93 -11.48 6.99
N THR A 35 7.62 -10.44 7.48
CA THR A 35 8.82 -10.58 8.33
C THR A 35 8.71 -9.99 9.73
N PHE A 36 7.67 -9.19 10.01
CA PHE A 36 7.62 -8.37 11.22
C PHE A 36 6.47 -8.70 12.18
N ARG A 37 5.54 -9.55 11.77
CA ARG A 37 4.42 -10.03 12.59
C ARG A 37 4.02 -11.42 12.14
N THR A 38 3.50 -12.22 13.05
CA THR A 38 2.98 -13.58 12.87
C THR A 38 1.72 -13.76 13.72
N PRO A 39 0.96 -14.85 13.54
CA PRO A 39 -0.21 -15.09 14.39
C PRO A 39 0.08 -15.23 15.89
N ARG A 40 1.34 -15.54 16.26
CA ARG A 40 1.77 -15.53 17.66
C ARG A 40 1.66 -14.15 18.31
N ASP A 41 1.79 -13.06 17.55
CA ASP A 41 1.70 -11.70 18.07
C ASP A 41 0.25 -11.28 18.41
N TRP A 42 -0.73 -12.16 18.19
CA TRP A 42 -2.10 -12.02 18.66
C TRP A 42 -2.61 -13.29 19.35
N ASP A 43 -1.68 -14.03 19.97
CA ASP A 43 -1.93 -15.24 20.77
C ASP A 43 -2.67 -16.38 20.04
N ALA A 44 -2.60 -16.40 18.70
CA ALA A 44 -3.18 -17.49 17.91
C ALA A 44 -2.14 -18.60 17.64
N PRO A 45 -2.48 -19.88 17.92
CA PRO A 45 -1.65 -21.00 17.49
C PRO A 45 -1.66 -21.10 15.97
N TYR A 46 -0.49 -21.24 15.33
CA TYR A 46 -0.42 -21.38 13.88
C TYR A 46 0.69 -22.32 13.43
N ARG A 47 0.56 -22.78 12.18
CA ARG A 47 1.59 -23.54 11.47
C ARG A 47 1.97 -22.81 10.18
N ASP A 48 3.26 -22.81 9.86
CA ASP A 48 3.75 -22.54 8.51
C ASP A 48 3.29 -23.66 7.59
N VAL A 49 2.64 -23.28 6.49
CA VAL A 49 2.08 -24.24 5.54
C VAL A 49 2.46 -23.86 4.12
N THR A 50 2.66 -24.89 3.30
CA THR A 50 2.77 -24.77 1.86
C THR A 50 1.77 -25.70 1.19
N PHE A 51 1.16 -25.27 0.11
CA PHE A 51 0.21 -26.07 -0.64
C PHE A 51 0.31 -25.80 -2.14
N ALA A 52 -0.11 -26.77 -2.95
CA ALA A 52 -0.14 -26.63 -4.39
C ALA A 52 -1.31 -25.73 -4.82
N GLY A 53 -0.99 -24.70 -5.59
CA GLY A 53 -1.92 -23.90 -6.37
C GLY A 53 -2.45 -24.64 -7.60
N GLY A 54 -3.18 -23.93 -8.44
CA GLY A 54 -3.92 -24.50 -9.56
C GLY A 54 -3.08 -25.24 -10.60
N ASP A 55 -1.87 -24.75 -10.84
CA ASP A 55 -0.88 -25.22 -11.80
C ASP A 55 0.29 -25.95 -11.12
N GLY A 56 0.11 -26.39 -9.86
CA GLY A 56 1.15 -27.06 -9.07
C GLY A 56 2.16 -26.13 -8.42
N LEU A 57 1.97 -24.82 -8.57
CA LEU A 57 2.80 -23.78 -7.97
C LEU A 57 2.75 -23.84 -6.43
N THR A 58 3.87 -23.66 -5.74
CA THR A 58 3.89 -23.69 -4.27
C THR A 58 3.42 -22.36 -3.70
N LEU A 59 2.31 -22.38 -2.97
CA LEU A 59 1.78 -21.23 -2.25
C LEU A 59 2.11 -21.35 -0.77
N ALA A 60 2.60 -20.26 -0.19
CA ALA A 60 3.03 -20.20 1.20
C ALA A 60 2.01 -19.42 2.05
N GLY A 61 1.70 -19.96 3.23
CA GLY A 61 0.71 -19.38 4.13
C GLY A 61 0.93 -19.73 5.60
N TRP A 62 0.07 -19.18 6.43
CA TRP A 62 -0.10 -19.57 7.82
C TRP A 62 -1.50 -20.10 8.04
N TYR A 63 -1.58 -21.23 8.75
CA TYR A 63 -2.83 -21.84 9.14
C TYR A 63 -3.00 -21.85 10.65
N THR A 64 -4.06 -21.21 11.11
CA THR A 64 -4.56 -21.28 12.49
C THR A 64 -5.63 -22.37 12.55
N PRO A 65 -5.51 -23.40 13.42
CA PRO A 65 -6.52 -24.43 13.55
C PRO A 65 -7.87 -23.89 14.05
N SER A 66 -8.95 -24.48 13.57
CA SER A 66 -10.32 -24.24 14.00
C SER A 66 -10.61 -24.86 15.35
N THR A 67 -11.44 -24.18 16.14
CA THR A 67 -12.05 -24.71 17.36
C THR A 67 -13.57 -24.84 17.23
N ASN A 68 -14.17 -24.28 16.17
CA ASN A 68 -15.60 -24.32 15.90
C ASN A 68 -16.00 -25.25 14.73
N GLY A 69 -15.03 -25.91 14.09
CA GLY A 69 -15.21 -26.83 12.97
C GLY A 69 -15.31 -26.15 11.59
N ALA A 70 -15.42 -24.82 11.54
CA ALA A 70 -15.46 -24.04 10.32
C ALA A 70 -14.13 -23.32 10.06
N ALA A 71 -13.87 -22.96 8.80
CA ALA A 71 -12.67 -22.23 8.42
C ALA A 71 -12.94 -21.11 7.40
N VAL A 72 -12.13 -20.06 7.46
CA VAL A 72 -12.17 -18.92 6.53
C VAL A 72 -10.79 -18.76 5.87
N ILE A 73 -10.79 -18.69 4.53
CA ILE A 73 -9.59 -18.41 3.74
C ILE A 73 -9.55 -16.92 3.42
N LEU A 74 -8.43 -16.28 3.73
CA LEU A 74 -8.23 -14.84 3.57
C LEU A 74 -7.37 -14.54 2.34
N LEU A 75 -7.89 -13.67 1.48
CA LEU A 75 -7.25 -13.27 0.22
C LEU A 75 -6.88 -11.78 0.26
N HIS A 76 -5.58 -11.49 0.24
CA HIS A 76 -5.08 -10.12 0.30
C HIS A 76 -5.22 -9.35 -1.03
N GLY A 77 -5.07 -8.02 -0.96
CA GLY A 77 -5.06 -7.15 -2.14
C GLY A 77 -3.74 -7.18 -2.92
N HIS A 78 -3.73 -6.59 -4.11
CA HIS A 78 -2.53 -6.52 -4.96
C HIS A 78 -1.36 -5.77 -4.28
N SER A 79 -0.12 -6.19 -4.56
CA SER A 79 1.12 -5.63 -3.98
C SER A 79 1.27 -5.79 -2.45
N GLY A 80 0.38 -6.53 -1.80
CA GLY A 80 0.51 -6.91 -0.39
C GLY A 80 1.18 -8.26 -0.18
N ASN A 81 0.97 -8.82 1.01
CA ASN A 81 1.27 -10.21 1.39
C ASN A 81 0.22 -10.66 2.43
N ARG A 82 0.35 -11.87 2.97
CA ARG A 82 -0.58 -12.42 3.96
C ARG A 82 -0.86 -11.49 5.14
N LEU A 83 0.10 -10.68 5.61
CA LEU A 83 -0.13 -9.73 6.71
C LEU A 83 -1.09 -8.58 6.38
N ALA A 84 -1.39 -8.33 5.10
CA ALA A 84 -2.36 -7.31 4.70
C ALA A 84 -3.80 -7.66 5.13
N VAL A 85 -4.06 -8.90 5.54
CA VAL A 85 -5.33 -9.37 6.11
C VAL A 85 -5.17 -9.82 7.58
N ALA A 86 -4.13 -9.34 8.28
CA ALA A 86 -3.86 -9.72 9.66
C ALA A 86 -5.00 -9.34 10.63
N PHE A 87 -5.63 -8.18 10.44
CA PHE A 87 -6.79 -7.78 11.24
C PHE A 87 -7.93 -8.80 11.13
N HIS A 88 -8.25 -9.23 9.89
CA HIS A 88 -9.26 -10.24 9.62
C HIS A 88 -8.87 -11.59 10.23
N ALA A 89 -7.59 -11.98 10.12
CA ALA A 89 -7.08 -13.23 10.67
C ALA A 89 -7.20 -13.27 12.19
N GLU A 90 -6.76 -12.21 12.87
CA GLU A 90 -6.88 -12.07 14.33
C GLU A 90 -8.35 -12.14 14.78
N THR A 91 -9.22 -11.37 14.11
CA THR A 91 -10.65 -11.32 14.42
C THR A 91 -11.31 -12.69 14.30
N LEU A 92 -11.08 -13.41 13.20
CA LEU A 92 -11.72 -14.69 12.93
C LEU A 92 -11.13 -15.84 13.77
N ALA A 93 -9.82 -15.81 14.02
CA ALA A 93 -9.17 -16.77 14.91
C ALA A 93 -9.70 -16.67 16.34
N ARG A 94 -9.89 -15.44 16.85
CA ARG A 94 -10.52 -15.21 18.18
C ARG A 94 -11.96 -15.71 18.24
N ALA A 95 -12.69 -15.68 17.12
CA ALA A 95 -14.04 -16.25 17.00
C ALA A 95 -14.05 -17.79 16.78
N GLY A 96 -12.88 -18.45 16.86
CA GLY A 96 -12.75 -19.90 16.81
C GLY A 96 -12.73 -20.51 15.40
N TYR A 97 -12.70 -19.69 14.34
CA TYR A 97 -12.53 -20.20 12.98
C TYR A 97 -11.11 -20.68 12.74
N GLY A 98 -10.99 -21.74 11.94
CA GLY A 98 -9.74 -22.06 11.28
C GLY A 98 -9.42 -20.96 10.26
N VAL A 99 -8.21 -20.42 10.25
CA VAL A 99 -7.85 -19.32 9.36
C VAL A 99 -6.67 -19.70 8.50
N LEU A 100 -6.85 -19.69 7.18
CA LEU A 100 -5.75 -19.71 6.22
C LEU A 100 -5.53 -18.31 5.68
N MET A 101 -4.39 -17.69 6.01
CA MET A 101 -3.89 -16.48 5.36
C MET A 101 -2.62 -16.84 4.58
N TYR A 102 -2.60 -16.55 3.28
CA TYR A 102 -1.49 -16.96 2.42
C TYR A 102 -1.12 -15.87 1.42
N ASP A 103 0.08 -15.96 0.86
CA ASP A 103 0.52 -15.03 -0.17
C ASP A 103 -0.04 -15.47 -1.52
N LEU A 104 -0.73 -14.57 -2.23
CA LEU A 104 -1.15 -14.83 -3.61
C LEU A 104 0.06 -15.12 -4.50
N ARG A 105 -0.13 -15.83 -5.64
CA ARG A 105 0.98 -16.09 -6.58
C ARG A 105 1.76 -14.82 -6.91
N ALA A 106 3.07 -14.96 -7.06
CA ALA A 106 4.03 -13.88 -7.27
C ALA A 106 4.12 -12.83 -6.15
N HIS A 107 3.49 -13.05 -4.98
CA HIS A 107 3.62 -12.21 -3.79
C HIS A 107 4.28 -12.95 -2.64
N GLY A 108 4.84 -12.20 -1.70
CA GLY A 108 5.49 -12.72 -0.48
C GLY A 108 6.43 -13.89 -0.75
N ASP A 109 6.16 -15.00 -0.08
CA ASP A 109 6.93 -16.25 -0.16
C ASP A 109 6.29 -17.31 -1.08
N SER A 110 5.21 -16.97 -1.78
CA SER A 110 4.62 -17.83 -2.80
C SER A 110 5.41 -17.79 -4.11
N ASP A 111 5.40 -18.91 -4.81
CA ASP A 111 6.01 -19.05 -6.13
C ASP A 111 5.29 -18.22 -7.21
N GLY A 112 5.82 -18.25 -8.43
CA GLY A 112 5.21 -17.59 -9.60
C GLY A 112 5.87 -16.28 -10.00
N ARG A 113 6.19 -16.11 -11.28
CA ARG A 113 6.86 -14.89 -11.76
C ARG A 113 5.91 -13.73 -12.03
N LEU A 114 4.67 -14.04 -12.39
CA LEU A 114 3.70 -13.07 -12.85
C LEU A 114 2.41 -13.22 -12.03
N PHE A 115 1.76 -12.09 -11.80
CA PHE A 115 0.42 -12.04 -11.25
C PHE A 115 -0.57 -11.62 -12.35
N SER A 116 -1.75 -12.21 -12.36
CA SER A 116 -2.85 -11.75 -13.21
C SER A 116 -4.15 -11.87 -12.43
N ARG A 117 -5.16 -11.13 -12.88
CA ARG A 117 -6.55 -11.33 -12.45
C ARG A 117 -7.21 -12.50 -13.20
N GLY A 118 -6.43 -13.40 -13.77
CA GLY A 118 -6.89 -14.46 -14.66
C GLY A 118 -7.07 -15.81 -13.98
N ARG A 119 -7.32 -16.81 -14.82
CA ARG A 119 -7.75 -18.16 -14.43
C ARG A 119 -6.85 -18.82 -13.38
N GLU A 120 -5.54 -18.68 -13.51
CA GLU A 120 -4.56 -19.36 -12.67
C GLU A 120 -4.60 -18.84 -11.22
N ALA A 121 -4.79 -17.52 -11.02
CA ALA A 121 -4.97 -16.96 -9.68
C ALA A 121 -6.29 -17.42 -9.03
N ILE A 122 -7.32 -17.74 -9.81
CA ILE A 122 -8.57 -18.33 -9.32
C ILE A 122 -8.36 -19.81 -8.97
N ASP A 123 -7.62 -20.54 -9.79
CA ASP A 123 -7.29 -21.94 -9.52
C ASP A 123 -6.43 -22.09 -8.25
N ASP A 124 -5.59 -21.11 -7.91
CA ASP A 124 -4.87 -21.05 -6.62
C ASP A 124 -5.80 -21.00 -5.42
N VAL A 125 -6.88 -20.21 -5.50
CA VAL A 125 -7.89 -20.17 -4.43
C VAL A 125 -8.55 -21.55 -4.28
N LEU A 126 -8.79 -22.27 -5.39
CA LEU A 126 -9.30 -23.64 -5.32
C LEU A 126 -8.28 -24.61 -4.68
N GLY A 127 -6.99 -24.41 -4.92
CA GLY A 127 -5.90 -25.11 -4.21
C GLY A 127 -5.93 -24.83 -2.70
N ALA A 128 -6.17 -23.58 -2.30
CA ALA A 128 -6.33 -23.18 -0.90
C ALA A 128 -7.57 -23.84 -0.26
N VAL A 129 -8.70 -23.87 -0.98
CA VAL A 129 -9.91 -24.58 -0.54
C VAL A 129 -9.62 -26.07 -0.35
N ALA A 130 -8.97 -26.71 -1.31
CA ALA A 130 -8.60 -28.12 -1.21
C ALA A 130 -7.65 -28.40 -0.04
N PHE A 131 -6.72 -27.49 0.25
CA PHE A 131 -5.85 -27.58 1.43
C PHE A 131 -6.64 -27.48 2.74
N VAL A 132 -7.54 -26.51 2.86
CA VAL A 132 -8.36 -26.32 4.07
C VAL A 132 -9.36 -27.46 4.27
N SER A 133 -9.96 -27.98 3.20
CA SER A 133 -10.87 -29.14 3.27
C SER A 133 -10.23 -30.43 3.79
N ARG A 134 -8.89 -30.51 3.81
CA ARG A 134 -8.16 -31.68 4.33
C ARG A 134 -7.68 -31.50 5.78
N GLN A 135 -7.95 -30.36 6.40
CA GLN A 135 -7.58 -30.14 7.79
C GLN A 135 -8.50 -30.94 8.72
N PRO A 136 -7.97 -31.68 9.70
CA PRO A 136 -8.76 -32.57 10.55
C PRO A 136 -9.77 -31.82 11.44
N ASP A 137 -9.52 -30.54 11.67
CA ASP A 137 -10.32 -29.62 12.48
C ASP A 137 -11.39 -28.88 11.67
N VAL A 138 -11.56 -29.20 10.38
CA VAL A 138 -12.55 -28.55 9.50
C VAL A 138 -13.56 -29.57 8.96
N ASP A 139 -14.85 -29.37 9.25
CA ASP A 139 -15.95 -30.27 8.88
C ASP A 139 -16.61 -29.94 7.52
N GLY A 140 -15.86 -29.24 6.66
CA GLY A 140 -16.31 -28.82 5.33
C GLY A 140 -17.13 -27.52 5.31
N ARG A 141 -17.25 -26.80 6.44
CA ARG A 141 -17.79 -25.43 6.49
C ARG A 141 -16.68 -24.42 6.18
N ILE A 142 -16.58 -24.02 4.91
CA ILE A 142 -15.51 -23.14 4.42
C ILE A 142 -16.09 -21.83 3.87
N GLY A 143 -15.57 -20.71 4.35
CA GLY A 143 -15.83 -19.37 3.84
C GLY A 143 -14.61 -18.73 3.17
N LEU A 144 -14.85 -17.71 2.35
CA LEU A 144 -13.80 -16.84 1.81
C LEU A 144 -14.02 -15.40 2.30
N LEU A 145 -12.93 -14.72 2.67
CA LEU A 145 -12.92 -13.27 2.78
C LEU A 145 -11.82 -12.70 1.88
N GLY A 146 -12.20 -11.84 0.95
CA GLY A 146 -11.28 -11.25 0.00
C GLY A 146 -11.28 -9.73 0.00
N VAL A 147 -10.08 -9.14 -0.07
CA VAL A 147 -9.88 -7.69 -0.10
C VAL A 147 -9.39 -7.25 -1.49
N SER A 148 -10.02 -6.24 -2.09
CA SER A 148 -9.61 -5.70 -3.40
C SER A 148 -9.57 -6.78 -4.50
N VAL A 149 -8.38 -7.08 -5.06
CA VAL A 149 -8.18 -8.22 -5.97
C VAL A 149 -8.53 -9.55 -5.31
N GLY A 150 -8.25 -9.73 -4.02
CA GLY A 150 -8.69 -10.91 -3.26
C GLY A 150 -10.21 -11.05 -3.25
N GLY A 151 -10.96 -9.94 -3.22
CA GLY A 151 -12.43 -9.96 -3.30
C GLY A 151 -12.94 -10.44 -4.65
N MET A 152 -12.30 -9.99 -5.74
CA MET A 152 -12.57 -10.51 -7.08
C MET A 152 -12.28 -12.02 -7.16
N LEU A 153 -11.13 -12.47 -6.67
CA LEU A 153 -10.75 -13.89 -6.67
C LEU A 153 -11.72 -14.74 -5.84
N ALA A 154 -12.22 -14.21 -4.71
CA ALA A 154 -13.20 -14.90 -3.87
C ALA A 154 -14.53 -15.17 -4.62
N ILE A 155 -15.07 -14.14 -5.31
CA ILE A 155 -16.30 -14.26 -6.11
C ILE A 155 -16.10 -15.31 -7.22
N GLN A 156 -14.99 -15.21 -7.95
CA GLN A 156 -14.69 -16.09 -9.07
C GLN A 156 -14.50 -17.55 -8.62
N ALA A 157 -13.79 -17.79 -7.52
CA ALA A 157 -13.57 -19.12 -6.97
C ALA A 157 -14.88 -19.76 -6.48
N ALA A 158 -15.73 -18.99 -5.79
CA ALA A 158 -17.06 -19.45 -5.37
C ALA A 158 -17.94 -19.82 -6.56
N GLY A 159 -17.79 -19.15 -7.70
CA GLY A 159 -18.45 -19.51 -8.95
C GLY A 159 -18.09 -20.89 -9.51
N ARG A 160 -17.03 -21.52 -9.00
CA ARG A 160 -16.44 -22.74 -9.57
C ARG A 160 -16.48 -23.96 -8.65
N THR A 161 -16.88 -23.80 -7.40
CA THR A 161 -17.05 -24.92 -6.47
C THR A 161 -18.17 -24.65 -5.47
N GLN A 162 -18.86 -25.71 -5.05
CA GLN A 162 -19.87 -25.69 -3.99
C GLN A 162 -19.25 -25.88 -2.59
N ALA A 163 -17.94 -26.19 -2.51
CA ALA A 163 -17.24 -26.31 -1.23
C ALA A 163 -17.15 -24.98 -0.46
N ILE A 164 -17.24 -23.85 -1.16
CA ILE A 164 -17.30 -22.52 -0.55
C ILE A 164 -18.75 -22.19 -0.22
N ARG A 165 -19.05 -22.09 1.08
CA ARG A 165 -20.40 -21.89 1.61
C ARG A 165 -20.75 -20.41 1.82
N ALA A 166 -19.78 -19.55 2.12
CA ALA A 166 -19.99 -18.13 2.38
C ALA A 166 -18.86 -17.27 1.79
N VAL A 167 -19.18 -16.06 1.31
CA VAL A 167 -18.19 -15.15 0.72
C VAL A 167 -18.40 -13.72 1.22
N ALA A 168 -17.37 -13.16 1.86
CA ALA A 168 -17.27 -11.74 2.19
C ALA A 168 -16.24 -11.05 1.29
N VAL A 169 -16.53 -9.85 0.82
CA VAL A 169 -15.61 -9.06 -0.01
C VAL A 169 -15.56 -7.61 0.44
N ASP A 170 -14.37 -7.04 0.57
CA ASP A 170 -14.15 -5.62 0.87
C ASP A 170 -13.50 -4.92 -0.33
N GLY A 171 -14.24 -3.96 -0.90
CA GLY A 171 -13.84 -3.20 -2.08
C GLY A 171 -13.46 -4.10 -3.28
N PRO A 172 -14.26 -5.11 -3.66
CA PRO A 172 -13.92 -6.01 -4.77
C PRO A 172 -13.68 -5.22 -6.06
N VAL A 173 -12.59 -5.56 -6.77
CA VAL A 173 -12.28 -4.96 -8.07
C VAL A 173 -12.87 -5.76 -9.23
N LEU A 174 -12.71 -5.23 -10.44
CA LEU A 174 -13.20 -5.85 -11.67
C LEU A 174 -12.45 -7.18 -11.93
N GLY A 175 -13.18 -8.20 -12.40
CA GLY A 175 -12.60 -9.37 -13.04
C GLY A 175 -12.23 -9.06 -14.49
N THR A 176 -13.15 -8.41 -15.21
CA THR A 176 -12.92 -7.90 -16.57
C THR A 176 -13.50 -6.49 -16.73
N VAL A 177 -13.34 -5.90 -17.91
CA VAL A 177 -13.94 -4.59 -18.24
C VAL A 177 -15.46 -4.62 -18.35
N ASP A 178 -16.05 -5.82 -18.47
CA ASP A 178 -17.51 -6.01 -18.56
C ASP A 178 -18.18 -5.89 -17.18
N ASP A 179 -17.39 -5.84 -16.10
CA ASP A 179 -17.86 -5.53 -14.75
C ASP A 179 -18.09 -4.03 -14.52
N LEU A 180 -17.71 -3.16 -15.46
CA LEU A 180 -17.89 -1.73 -15.30
C LEU A 180 -19.38 -1.37 -15.24
N PRO A 181 -19.84 -0.66 -14.18
CA PRO A 181 -21.23 -0.20 -14.11
C PRO A 181 -21.53 0.80 -15.24
N PRO A 182 -22.79 1.10 -15.58
CA PRO A 182 -23.11 2.12 -16.59
C PRO A 182 -22.40 3.45 -16.32
N PRO A 183 -21.81 4.12 -17.32
CA PRO A 183 -20.96 5.30 -17.07
C PRO A 183 -21.75 6.46 -16.46
N ALA A 184 -21.21 7.10 -15.41
CA ALA A 184 -21.91 8.17 -14.68
C ALA A 184 -21.88 9.53 -15.41
N GLY A 185 -21.03 9.69 -16.42
CA GLY A 185 -20.87 10.96 -17.14
C GLY A 185 -19.89 10.88 -18.31
N ALA A 186 -19.60 12.05 -18.89
CA ALA A 186 -18.69 12.15 -20.03
C ALA A 186 -17.27 11.65 -19.73
N LEU A 187 -16.76 11.90 -18.51
CA LEU A 187 -15.44 11.41 -18.09
C LEU A 187 -15.35 9.88 -18.11
N ASP A 188 -16.39 9.18 -17.62
CA ASP A 188 -16.42 7.72 -17.65
C ASP A 188 -16.47 7.22 -19.11
N ARG A 189 -17.32 7.82 -19.95
CA ARG A 189 -17.53 7.42 -21.35
C ARG A 189 -16.32 7.64 -22.24
N LEU A 190 -15.73 8.84 -22.17
CA LEU A 190 -14.71 9.29 -23.13
C LEU A 190 -13.29 8.96 -22.68
N TRP A 191 -13.07 8.77 -21.38
CA TRP A 191 -11.73 8.54 -20.83
C TRP A 191 -11.63 7.21 -20.10
N ARG A 192 -12.38 7.03 -19.01
CA ARG A 192 -12.14 5.90 -18.11
C ARG A 192 -12.37 4.54 -18.76
N PHE A 193 -13.47 4.35 -19.47
CA PHE A 193 -13.82 3.04 -20.02
C PHE A 193 -12.87 2.65 -21.17
N PRO A 194 -12.52 3.56 -22.10
CA PRO A 194 -11.43 3.31 -23.05
C PRO A 194 -10.10 2.98 -22.37
N HIS A 195 -9.72 3.73 -21.32
CA HIS A 195 -8.51 3.47 -20.53
C HIS A 195 -8.52 2.07 -19.90
N GLU A 196 -9.63 1.67 -19.25
CA GLU A 196 -9.76 0.34 -18.63
C GLU A 196 -9.68 -0.80 -19.67
N ARG A 197 -10.30 -0.61 -20.85
CA ARG A 197 -10.19 -1.57 -21.97
C ARG A 197 -8.76 -1.76 -22.42
N TYR A 198 -8.04 -0.65 -22.54
CA TYR A 198 -6.65 -0.65 -22.95
C TYR A 198 -5.72 -1.25 -21.87
N TYR A 199 -5.93 -0.88 -20.61
CA TYR A 199 -5.25 -1.44 -19.45
C TYR A 199 -5.46 -2.95 -19.32
N GLN A 200 -6.69 -3.43 -19.50
CA GLN A 200 -7.01 -4.86 -19.52
C GLN A 200 -6.26 -5.57 -20.66
N ALA A 201 -6.31 -5.06 -21.88
CA ALA A 201 -5.60 -5.66 -23.02
C ALA A 201 -4.09 -5.76 -22.76
N ALA A 202 -3.49 -4.75 -22.12
CA ALA A 202 -2.08 -4.79 -21.72
C ALA A 202 -1.81 -5.86 -20.63
N ILE A 203 -2.70 -6.03 -19.65
CA ILE A 203 -2.59 -7.11 -18.65
C ILE A 203 -2.63 -8.47 -19.34
N ASP A 204 -3.56 -8.69 -20.26
CA ASP A 204 -3.69 -9.99 -20.93
C ASP A 204 -2.46 -10.31 -21.78
N PHE A 205 -1.92 -9.29 -22.48
CA PHE A 205 -0.69 -9.41 -23.24
C PHE A 205 0.50 -9.81 -22.36
N PHE A 206 0.68 -9.15 -21.21
CA PHE A 206 1.82 -9.41 -20.33
C PHE A 206 1.70 -10.69 -19.52
N SER A 207 0.50 -11.03 -19.07
CA SER A 207 0.26 -12.20 -18.22
C SER A 207 0.07 -13.49 -19.00
N ARG A 208 -0.45 -13.41 -20.23
CA ARG A 208 -0.87 -14.56 -21.07
C ARG A 208 -1.85 -15.52 -20.38
N SER A 209 -2.51 -15.01 -19.35
CA SER A 209 -3.41 -15.75 -18.50
C SER A 209 -4.83 -15.65 -19.06
N PRO A 210 -5.58 -16.76 -19.18
CA PRO A 210 -6.96 -16.71 -19.68
C PRO A 210 -7.84 -15.81 -18.81
N ARG A 211 -8.59 -14.91 -19.46
CA ARG A 211 -9.54 -14.03 -18.77
C ARG A 211 -10.64 -14.85 -18.09
N PRO A 212 -11.04 -14.49 -16.86
CA PRO A 212 -12.24 -15.06 -16.26
C PRO A 212 -13.49 -14.40 -16.87
N PRO A 213 -14.69 -14.96 -16.65
CA PRO A 213 -15.92 -14.22 -16.87
C PRO A 213 -16.00 -12.98 -15.95
N ALA A 214 -16.83 -12.00 -16.29
CA ALA A 214 -17.15 -10.88 -15.41
C ALA A 214 -17.72 -11.37 -14.06
N ASN A 215 -17.40 -10.69 -12.96
CA ASN A 215 -18.00 -10.98 -11.65
C ASN A 215 -19.52 -10.92 -11.72
N THR A 216 -20.09 -9.96 -12.45
CA THR A 216 -21.55 -9.84 -12.66
C THR A 216 -22.18 -11.06 -13.35
N ALA A 217 -21.41 -11.81 -14.14
CA ALA A 217 -21.87 -13.05 -14.76
C ALA A 217 -21.71 -14.28 -13.84
N VAL A 218 -20.83 -14.19 -12.84
CA VAL A 218 -20.57 -15.25 -11.87
C VAL A 218 -21.56 -15.18 -10.70
N LEU A 219 -21.82 -13.98 -10.19
CA LEU A 219 -22.63 -13.75 -8.99
C LEU A 219 -24.01 -14.42 -9.03
N PRO A 220 -24.79 -14.38 -10.13
CA PRO A 220 -26.07 -15.09 -10.21
C PRO A 220 -25.96 -16.61 -9.98
N ARG A 221 -24.80 -17.21 -10.29
CA ARG A 221 -24.54 -18.65 -10.12
C ARG A 221 -24.22 -19.04 -8.67
N LEU A 222 -24.07 -18.06 -7.78
CA LEU A 222 -23.82 -18.33 -6.37
C LEU A 222 -25.08 -18.84 -5.65
N GLY A 223 -26.27 -18.67 -6.23
CA GLY A 223 -27.51 -19.18 -5.66
C GLY A 223 -27.79 -18.61 -4.26
N GLY A 224 -28.26 -19.43 -3.33
CA GLY A 224 -28.58 -19.01 -1.96
C GLY A 224 -27.38 -18.85 -1.02
N ARG A 225 -26.14 -18.92 -1.52
CA ARG A 225 -24.94 -18.82 -0.67
C ARG A 225 -24.83 -17.41 -0.07
N PRO A 226 -24.64 -17.26 1.25
CA PRO A 226 -24.49 -15.96 1.88
C PRO A 226 -23.33 -15.14 1.30
N LEU A 227 -23.62 -13.87 1.00
CA LEU A 227 -22.69 -12.89 0.43
C LEU A 227 -22.70 -11.61 1.28
N LEU A 228 -21.51 -11.13 1.63
CA LEU A 228 -21.33 -9.82 2.25
C LEU A 228 -20.46 -8.94 1.35
N PHE A 229 -21.02 -7.83 0.90
CA PHE A 229 -20.29 -6.78 0.20
C PHE A 229 -20.00 -5.65 1.17
N ILE A 230 -18.73 -5.39 1.42
CA ILE A 230 -18.25 -4.25 2.19
C ILE A 230 -17.74 -3.21 1.19
N SER A 231 -18.38 -2.05 1.19
CA SER A 231 -18.08 -0.92 0.31
C SER A 231 -17.32 0.13 1.10
N THR A 232 -15.99 0.03 1.06
CA THR A 232 -15.08 1.07 1.49
C THR A 232 -14.73 1.97 0.29
N GLY A 233 -14.19 3.17 0.53
CA GLY A 233 -13.86 4.09 -0.55
C GLY A 233 -15.04 4.84 -1.17
N GLN A 234 -14.76 5.59 -2.25
CA GLN A 234 -15.70 6.51 -2.88
C GLN A 234 -15.66 6.42 -4.41
N GLY A 235 -16.56 7.15 -5.09
CA GLY A 235 -16.56 7.25 -6.54
C GLY A 235 -16.85 5.92 -7.25
N LEU A 236 -15.91 5.48 -8.10
CA LEU A 236 -16.10 4.26 -8.90
C LEU A 236 -16.16 3.00 -8.03
N GLU A 237 -15.35 2.89 -6.97
CA GLU A 237 -15.32 1.72 -6.10
C GLU A 237 -16.67 1.46 -5.44
N ARG A 238 -17.27 2.49 -4.84
CA ARG A 238 -18.60 2.41 -4.25
C ARG A 238 -19.65 2.00 -5.28
N ARG A 239 -19.58 2.57 -6.48
CA ARG A 239 -20.51 2.26 -7.57
C ARG A 239 -20.33 0.83 -8.08
N LEU A 240 -19.10 0.35 -8.17
CA LEU A 240 -18.75 -1.00 -8.59
C LEU A 240 -19.22 -2.03 -7.56
N THR A 241 -18.98 -1.79 -6.27
CA THR A 241 -19.44 -2.67 -5.19
C THR A 241 -20.96 -2.77 -5.15
N ARG A 242 -21.66 -1.64 -5.29
CA ARG A 242 -23.13 -1.63 -5.46
C ARG A 242 -23.60 -2.38 -6.70
N HIS A 243 -22.85 -2.26 -7.80
CA HIS A 243 -23.17 -2.96 -9.05
C HIS A 243 -23.03 -4.48 -8.89
N PHE A 244 -22.00 -4.96 -8.20
CA PHE A 244 -21.86 -6.37 -7.86
C PHE A 244 -22.94 -6.85 -6.89
N HIS A 245 -23.24 -6.08 -5.83
CA HIS A 245 -24.34 -6.41 -4.93
C HIS A 245 -25.68 -6.54 -5.69
N ALA A 246 -25.97 -5.63 -6.62
CA ALA A 246 -27.18 -5.70 -7.44
C ALA A 246 -27.23 -6.89 -8.41
N ALA A 247 -26.08 -7.43 -8.82
CA ALA A 247 -25.97 -8.63 -9.65
C ALA A 247 -26.07 -9.94 -8.83
N ALA A 248 -25.97 -9.86 -7.51
CA ALA A 248 -26.05 -11.03 -6.64
C ALA A 248 -27.51 -11.53 -6.50
N PRO A 249 -27.71 -12.82 -6.19
CA PRO A 249 -29.04 -13.38 -5.98
C PRO A 249 -29.79 -12.67 -4.86
N ARG A 250 -31.08 -12.36 -5.09
CA ARG A 250 -31.93 -11.67 -4.10
C ARG A 250 -32.02 -12.49 -2.81
N GLY A 251 -31.87 -11.82 -1.68
CA GLY A 251 -31.93 -12.44 -0.35
C GLY A 251 -30.64 -13.12 0.11
N ALA A 252 -29.68 -13.36 -0.79
CA ALA A 252 -28.40 -13.97 -0.44
C ALA A 252 -27.31 -12.94 -0.11
N ALA A 253 -27.47 -11.68 -0.52
CA ALA A 253 -26.42 -10.66 -0.44
C ALA A 253 -26.77 -9.45 0.45
N ARG A 254 -25.88 -9.16 1.39
CA ARG A 254 -25.88 -7.93 2.21
C ARG A 254 -24.86 -6.92 1.67
N LEU A 255 -25.17 -5.64 1.79
CA LEU A 255 -24.26 -4.54 1.46
C LEU A 255 -24.07 -3.67 2.71
N TRP A 256 -22.83 -3.49 3.13
CA TRP A 256 -22.44 -2.58 4.21
C TRP A 256 -21.52 -1.49 3.65
N GLU A 257 -21.90 -0.22 3.79
CA GLU A 257 -21.14 0.91 3.24
C GLU A 257 -20.44 1.72 4.34
N LEU A 258 -19.15 1.98 4.14
CA LEU A 258 -18.29 2.79 5.01
C LEU A 258 -17.63 3.92 4.18
N PRO A 259 -18.40 4.95 3.77
CA PRO A 259 -17.92 5.99 2.85
C PRO A 259 -16.78 6.87 3.41
N GLN A 260 -16.57 6.83 4.73
CA GLN A 260 -15.50 7.51 5.44
C GLN A 260 -14.16 6.76 5.39
N ALA A 261 -14.18 5.46 5.05
CA ALA A 261 -12.98 4.66 4.90
C ALA A 261 -12.40 4.83 3.49
N SER A 262 -11.06 4.78 3.38
CA SER A 262 -10.39 4.60 2.09
C SER A 262 -10.50 3.14 1.64
N HIS A 263 -10.15 2.88 0.36
CA HIS A 263 -10.19 1.54 -0.24
C HIS A 263 -9.64 0.46 0.71
N ALA A 264 -10.48 -0.53 1.02
CA ALA A 264 -10.17 -1.69 1.86
C ALA A 264 -9.70 -1.39 3.31
N ASN A 265 -9.98 -0.19 3.83
CA ASN A 265 -9.52 0.24 5.15
C ASN A 265 -10.67 0.45 6.16
N GLY A 266 -11.80 -0.25 5.99
CA GLY A 266 -12.95 -0.14 6.90
C GLY A 266 -12.60 -0.42 8.36
N TRP A 267 -11.73 -1.41 8.59
CA TRP A 267 -11.25 -1.79 9.91
C TRP A 267 -10.39 -0.73 10.61
N HIS A 268 -9.73 0.18 9.88
CA HIS A 268 -9.00 1.29 10.50
C HIS A 268 -9.93 2.37 11.03
N VAL A 269 -11.09 2.55 10.39
CA VAL A 269 -12.06 3.59 10.77
C VAL A 269 -12.97 3.09 11.89
N ALA A 270 -13.45 1.86 11.77
CA ALA A 270 -14.44 1.29 12.69
C ALA A 270 -14.07 -0.15 13.06
N PRO A 271 -12.93 -0.39 13.76
CA PRO A 271 -12.39 -1.73 14.00
C PRO A 271 -13.38 -2.66 14.67
N GLU A 272 -14.03 -2.23 15.75
CA GLU A 272 -14.98 -3.07 16.47
C GLU A 272 -16.24 -3.38 15.66
N ALA A 273 -16.81 -2.38 14.97
CA ALA A 273 -17.98 -2.59 14.12
C ALA A 273 -17.65 -3.51 12.94
N TYR A 274 -16.45 -3.39 12.38
CA TYR A 274 -15.96 -4.22 11.29
C TYR A 274 -15.70 -5.66 11.74
N ALA A 275 -15.13 -5.84 12.93
CA ALA A 275 -14.98 -7.15 13.54
C ALA A 275 -16.34 -7.82 13.79
N ARG A 276 -17.30 -7.10 14.41
CA ARG A 276 -18.66 -7.59 14.64
C ARG A 276 -19.38 -7.96 13.35
N GLU A 277 -19.26 -7.13 12.30
CA GLU A 277 -19.92 -7.41 11.02
C GLU A 277 -19.37 -8.68 10.34
N ILE A 278 -18.04 -8.85 10.34
CA ILE A 278 -17.41 -10.04 9.75
C ILE A 278 -17.75 -11.30 10.53
N VAL A 279 -17.59 -11.27 11.85
CA VAL A 279 -17.89 -12.42 12.71
C VAL A 279 -19.36 -12.77 12.61
N GLY A 280 -20.26 -11.79 12.78
CA GLY A 280 -21.70 -12.03 12.67
C GLY A 280 -22.15 -12.54 11.30
N PHE A 281 -21.48 -12.13 10.21
CA PHE A 281 -21.74 -12.68 8.88
C PHE A 281 -21.34 -14.16 8.78
N PHE A 282 -20.13 -14.52 9.21
CA PHE A 282 -19.69 -15.91 9.14
C PHE A 282 -20.40 -16.78 10.17
N ASP A 283 -20.80 -16.27 11.32
CA ASP A 283 -21.59 -17.01 12.30
C ASP A 283 -22.94 -17.40 11.71
N GLY A 284 -23.67 -16.43 11.15
CA GLY A 284 -24.96 -16.70 10.50
C GLY A 284 -24.87 -17.60 9.27
N ALA A 285 -23.69 -17.69 8.64
CA ALA A 285 -23.49 -18.45 7.41
C ALA A 285 -22.85 -19.84 7.61
N LEU A 286 -22.02 -19.99 8.65
CA LEU A 286 -21.17 -21.16 8.89
C LEU A 286 -21.36 -21.78 10.27
N CYS A 287 -21.94 -21.11 11.26
CA CYS A 287 -22.22 -21.72 12.57
C CYS A 287 -23.62 -22.34 12.61
N VAL A 288 -23.79 -23.38 13.42
CA VAL A 288 -25.10 -24.01 13.68
C VAL A 288 -25.69 -23.38 14.95
N ASP A 289 -27.00 -23.14 14.96
CA ASP A 289 -27.75 -22.56 16.09
C ASP A 289 -27.33 -23.19 17.43
N GLY A 290 -26.88 -22.36 18.38
CA GLY A 290 -26.61 -22.78 19.76
C GLY A 290 -25.43 -22.14 20.50
N ARG A 291 -24.64 -21.25 19.89
CA ARG A 291 -23.48 -20.60 20.58
C ARG A 291 -23.32 -19.10 20.38
N ALA A 292 -24.25 -18.44 19.68
CA ALA A 292 -24.15 -17.01 19.38
C ALA A 292 -24.19 -16.09 20.62
N ASP A 293 -24.68 -16.60 21.77
CA ASP A 293 -24.95 -15.76 22.95
C ASP A 293 -23.83 -15.73 24.01
N GLU A 294 -22.78 -16.56 23.92
CA GLU A 294 -21.73 -16.63 24.96
C GLU A 294 -20.42 -15.90 24.62
N ALA A 295 -20.20 -15.48 23.38
CA ALA A 295 -18.89 -14.94 22.95
C ALA A 295 -18.76 -13.40 23.03
N LEU A 296 -19.75 -12.68 23.57
CA LEU A 296 -19.73 -11.20 23.67
C LEU A 296 -19.94 -10.64 25.08
N ALA A 297 -19.81 -11.46 26.13
CA ALA A 297 -19.75 -10.96 27.50
C ALA A 297 -18.28 -10.85 27.95
N GLU A 298 -17.78 -9.61 28.08
CA GLU A 298 -16.48 -9.33 28.69
C GLU A 298 -16.38 -9.89 30.12
N PRO A 299 -15.14 -10.09 30.60
CA PRO A 299 -14.78 -9.32 31.79
C PRO A 299 -13.45 -8.58 31.63
N VAL A 300 -13.52 -7.28 31.93
CA VAL A 300 -12.41 -6.43 32.34
C VAL A 300 -11.63 -7.12 33.46
N MET A 301 -10.35 -7.45 33.22
CA MET A 301 -9.40 -7.75 34.28
C MET A 301 -8.42 -6.59 34.44
N ASP A 302 -8.57 -5.96 35.60
CA ASP A 302 -7.66 -5.02 36.25
C ASP A 302 -6.36 -5.75 36.61
N ILE A 303 -5.19 -5.21 36.22
CA ILE A 303 -3.89 -5.76 36.60
C ILE A 303 -3.04 -4.64 37.21
N ALA A 304 -3.11 -4.53 38.53
CA ALA A 304 -2.06 -3.97 39.35
C ALA A 304 -0.86 -4.95 39.37
N GLY A 305 0.36 -4.41 39.28
CA GLY A 305 1.61 -5.16 39.53
C GLY A 305 1.74 -5.62 40.99
N PRO A 306 2.77 -6.42 41.34
CA PRO A 306 4.15 -5.92 41.28
C PRO A 306 5.23 -6.93 40.83
N ASN A 307 6.43 -6.37 40.65
CA ASN A 307 7.74 -6.98 40.42
C ASN A 307 8.01 -8.27 41.22
N ASP A 308 8.78 -9.20 40.63
CA ASP A 308 10.12 -9.53 41.12
C ASP A 308 10.91 -10.51 40.21
N ALA A 309 12.05 -10.01 39.77
CA ALA A 309 13.39 -10.58 39.70
C ALA A 309 13.71 -12.05 39.25
N THR A 310 14.71 -12.08 38.37
CA THR A 310 15.83 -13.05 38.21
C THR A 310 15.74 -14.11 37.12
N GLY A 311 16.72 -14.07 36.20
CA GLY A 311 16.93 -15.09 35.17
C GLY A 311 17.86 -14.65 34.02
N ASP A 312 19.07 -14.21 34.35
CA ASP A 312 20.25 -14.14 33.45
C ASP A 312 20.45 -15.49 32.70
N THR A 313 21.07 -15.64 31.53
CA THR A 313 21.95 -14.86 30.64
C THR A 313 22.06 -15.68 29.34
N PHE A 314 22.34 -15.04 28.21
CA PHE A 314 23.35 -15.44 27.20
C PHE A 314 23.14 -14.60 25.93
N MET A 315 24.05 -13.66 25.65
CA MET A 315 24.69 -13.45 24.34
C MET A 315 25.64 -12.23 24.38
N ALA A 316 26.91 -12.54 24.12
CA ALA A 316 28.02 -11.77 23.56
C ALA A 316 28.04 -10.22 23.58
N GLN A 317 29.11 -9.69 24.18
CA GLN A 317 29.63 -8.31 24.12
C GLN A 317 30.26 -8.03 22.72
N SER A 318 30.26 -6.85 22.09
CA SER A 318 30.73 -5.49 22.46
C SER A 318 30.49 -4.52 21.26
N PRO A 319 30.68 -3.16 21.28
CA PRO A 319 30.86 -2.21 22.37
C PRO A 319 29.79 -1.08 22.41
N ARG A 320 29.74 -0.44 23.58
CA ARG A 320 28.90 0.68 24.03
C ARG A 320 28.98 1.94 23.15
N LEU A 321 27.84 2.39 22.62
CA LEU A 321 27.40 3.79 22.68
C LEU A 321 25.88 3.83 22.42
N GLU A 322 25.16 4.55 23.29
CA GLU A 322 23.70 4.75 23.31
C GLU A 322 22.86 3.58 23.87
N ALA A 323 22.47 3.74 25.13
CA ALA A 323 21.23 3.16 25.64
C ALA A 323 20.10 3.49 24.65
N LYS A 324 19.40 2.45 24.18
CA LYS A 324 18.25 2.54 23.27
C LYS A 324 17.14 3.39 23.90
N LEU A 325 17.19 4.71 23.72
CA LEU A 325 16.01 5.55 23.90
C LEU A 325 14.97 5.04 22.90
N GLN A 326 13.84 4.55 23.41
CA GLN A 326 12.69 4.21 22.59
C GLN A 326 11.95 5.50 22.21
N PRO A 327 11.40 5.59 20.99
CA PRO A 327 10.60 6.74 20.62
C PRO A 327 9.32 6.77 21.46
N ILE A 328 8.98 7.95 21.99
CA ILE A 328 7.76 8.16 22.79
C ILE A 328 6.53 8.38 21.91
N ALA A 329 6.74 8.82 20.66
CA ALA A 329 5.69 9.03 19.67
C ALA A 329 6.29 9.06 18.26
N GLU A 330 5.42 9.02 17.25
CA GLU A 330 5.81 9.28 15.86
C GLU A 330 4.88 10.32 15.19
N ARG A 331 5.42 10.98 14.18
CA ARG A 331 4.71 11.87 13.26
C ARG A 331 5.01 11.39 11.86
N THR A 332 4.19 10.47 11.37
CA THR A 332 4.32 9.84 10.06
C THR A 332 3.07 10.07 9.23
N ILE A 333 3.20 9.90 7.92
CA ILE A 333 2.07 9.95 6.99
C ILE A 333 2.00 8.67 6.18
N GLY A 334 0.77 8.28 5.82
CA GLY A 334 0.53 7.11 4.98
C GLY A 334 1.12 7.30 3.57
N PRO A 335 1.50 6.21 2.88
CA PRO A 335 2.07 6.27 1.53
C PRO A 335 1.17 6.99 0.53
N GLN A 336 -0.15 6.85 0.64
CA GLN A 336 -1.12 7.51 -0.23
C GLN A 336 -1.10 9.04 -0.05
N THR A 337 -1.09 9.52 1.20
CA THR A 337 -1.01 10.96 1.49
C THR A 337 0.32 11.54 1.05
N ALA A 338 1.42 10.81 1.27
CA ALA A 338 2.74 11.21 0.79
C ALA A 338 2.77 11.35 -0.74
N MET A 339 2.18 10.38 -1.44
CA MET A 339 2.06 10.41 -2.90
C MET A 339 1.23 11.61 -3.38
N MET A 340 0.11 11.92 -2.73
CA MET A 340 -0.70 13.11 -3.08
C MET A 340 0.08 14.41 -2.89
N ILE A 341 0.83 14.55 -1.80
CA ILE A 341 1.67 15.74 -1.54
C ILE A 341 2.79 15.85 -2.60
N ALA A 342 3.42 14.73 -2.96
CA ALA A 342 4.43 14.72 -4.01
C ALA A 342 3.83 15.11 -5.37
N PHE A 343 2.64 14.63 -5.72
CA PHE A 343 1.95 15.05 -6.95
C PHE A 343 1.52 16.52 -6.92
N ALA A 344 1.20 17.08 -5.75
CA ALA A 344 0.89 18.50 -5.61
C ALA A 344 2.11 19.41 -5.88
N ALA A 345 3.34 18.90 -5.79
CA ALA A 345 4.54 19.66 -6.16
C ALA A 345 4.64 19.93 -7.68
N ILE A 346 3.99 19.11 -8.51
CA ILE A 346 3.99 19.26 -9.98
C ILE A 346 3.29 20.56 -10.42
N PRO A 347 2.02 20.83 -10.08
CA PRO A 347 1.38 22.08 -10.45
C PRO A 347 2.09 23.28 -9.84
N VAL A 348 2.68 23.16 -8.65
CA VAL A 348 3.49 24.22 -8.04
C VAL A 348 4.74 24.52 -8.87
N ALA A 349 5.50 23.51 -9.29
CA ALA A 349 6.67 23.69 -10.16
C ALA A 349 6.28 24.30 -11.51
N LEU A 350 5.14 23.91 -12.07
CA LEU A 350 4.61 24.49 -13.31
C LEU A 350 4.25 25.97 -13.13
N LEU A 351 3.48 26.30 -12.09
CA LEU A 351 3.03 27.67 -11.82
C LEU A 351 4.20 28.60 -11.46
N LEU A 352 5.14 28.15 -10.64
CA LEU A 352 6.22 29.00 -10.12
C LEU A 352 7.43 29.09 -11.06
N LEU A 353 7.73 28.03 -11.82
CA LEU A 353 8.94 27.99 -12.64
C LEU A 353 8.61 28.00 -14.13
N PHE A 354 7.78 27.05 -14.58
CA PHE A 354 7.52 26.87 -16.01
C PHE A 354 6.77 28.06 -16.62
N ILE A 355 5.64 28.49 -16.03
CA ILE A 355 4.83 29.58 -16.59
C ILE A 355 5.62 30.89 -16.67
N PRO A 356 6.29 31.37 -15.60
CA PRO A 356 7.08 32.60 -15.69
C PRO A 356 8.22 32.52 -16.72
N TYR A 357 8.84 31.34 -16.86
CA TYR A 357 9.83 31.10 -17.91
C TYR A 357 9.22 31.29 -19.30
N GLN A 358 8.07 30.65 -19.57
CA GLN A 358 7.39 30.72 -20.86
C GLN A 358 6.88 32.13 -21.17
N LEU A 359 6.38 32.86 -20.17
CA LEU A 359 5.93 34.25 -20.35
C LEU A 359 7.08 35.19 -20.74
N ARG A 360 8.30 34.91 -20.27
CA ARG A 360 9.48 35.74 -20.56
C ARG A 360 10.16 35.39 -21.88
N TRP A 361 10.32 34.10 -22.17
CA TRP A 361 11.13 33.63 -23.31
C TRP A 361 10.30 33.08 -24.48
N GLY A 362 8.98 33.00 -24.32
CA GLY A 362 8.07 32.44 -25.30
C GLY A 362 8.10 30.91 -25.34
N PHE A 363 7.03 30.34 -25.92
CA PHE A 363 6.86 28.90 -26.10
C PHE A 363 7.68 28.37 -27.29
N LEU A 364 9.01 28.42 -27.15
CA LEU A 364 9.94 27.83 -28.12
C LEU A 364 10.26 26.38 -27.71
N ALA A 365 10.15 25.46 -28.66
CA ALA A 365 10.58 24.08 -28.44
C ALA A 365 12.09 24.07 -28.12
N PRO A 366 12.53 23.24 -27.15
CA PRO A 366 13.95 23.07 -26.87
C PRO A 366 14.70 22.70 -28.15
N ARG A 367 15.75 23.46 -28.49
CA ARG A 367 16.60 23.16 -29.64
C ARG A 367 17.55 22.03 -29.25
N LEU A 368 17.27 20.82 -29.73
CA LEU A 368 18.17 19.68 -29.57
C LEU A 368 19.34 19.78 -30.57
N PRO A 369 20.54 19.30 -30.22
CA PRO A 369 21.66 19.26 -31.15
C PRO A 369 21.38 18.26 -32.27
N ALA A 370 21.34 18.77 -33.51
CA ALA A 370 21.04 17.97 -34.69
C ALA A 370 22.04 16.82 -34.88
N GLY A 371 21.54 15.61 -35.13
CA GLY A 371 22.33 14.39 -35.31
C GLY A 371 22.93 13.82 -34.02
N ARG A 372 22.59 14.38 -32.85
CA ARG A 372 23.05 13.90 -31.53
C ARG A 372 21.91 13.88 -30.50
N GLU A 373 20.66 13.83 -30.95
CA GLU A 373 19.47 13.97 -30.14
C GLU A 373 19.40 12.89 -29.06
N ILE A 374 19.62 11.62 -29.44
CA ILE A 374 19.59 10.47 -28.52
C ILE A 374 20.64 10.64 -27.42
N TRP A 375 21.88 10.97 -27.79
CA TRP A 375 22.98 11.16 -26.84
C TRP A 375 22.73 12.34 -25.90
N PHE A 376 22.16 13.43 -26.41
CA PHE A 376 21.76 14.56 -25.59
C PHE A 376 20.67 14.17 -24.57
N LEU A 377 19.66 13.42 -25.01
CA LEU A 377 18.59 12.95 -24.12
C LEU A 377 19.11 11.97 -23.06
N LEU A 378 20.02 11.07 -23.42
CA LEU A 378 20.70 10.19 -22.46
C LEU A 378 21.53 10.98 -21.46
N GLY A 379 22.27 12.00 -21.92
CA GLY A 379 23.02 12.91 -21.07
C GLY A 379 22.11 13.71 -20.12
N LEU A 380 20.97 14.18 -20.62
CA LEU A 380 19.96 14.85 -19.80
C LEU A 380 19.40 13.90 -18.73
N LEU A 381 19.08 12.66 -19.08
CA LEU A 381 18.60 11.66 -18.12
C LEU A 381 19.66 11.36 -17.05
N ALA A 382 20.92 11.19 -17.45
CA ALA A 382 22.03 10.99 -16.53
C ALA A 382 22.22 12.19 -15.58
N LEU A 383 22.11 13.41 -16.11
CA LEU A 383 22.13 14.64 -15.32
C LEU A 383 21.01 14.64 -14.28
N LEU A 384 19.76 14.36 -14.66
CA LEU A 384 18.63 14.30 -13.73
C LEU A 384 18.81 13.23 -12.64
N ALA A 385 19.39 12.08 -12.97
CA ALA A 385 19.72 11.04 -12.00
C ALA A 385 20.82 11.49 -11.01
N VAL A 386 21.86 12.18 -11.49
CA VAL A 386 22.88 12.80 -10.62
C VAL A 386 22.24 13.82 -9.69
N GLY A 387 21.24 14.57 -10.16
CA GLY A 387 20.48 15.50 -9.33
C GLY A 387 19.86 14.87 -8.08
N LEU A 388 19.36 13.63 -8.18
CA LEU A 388 18.84 12.91 -7.01
C LEU A 388 19.94 12.55 -6.00
N VAL A 389 21.14 12.23 -6.47
CA VAL A 389 22.28 11.98 -5.56
C VAL A 389 22.70 13.28 -4.88
N VAL A 390 22.76 14.38 -5.64
CA VAL A 390 23.07 15.72 -5.11
C VAL A 390 22.01 16.16 -4.09
N HIS A 391 20.73 15.84 -4.31
CA HIS A 391 19.64 16.08 -3.36
C HIS A 391 19.94 15.50 -1.98
N GLU A 392 20.34 14.24 -1.92
CA GLU A 392 20.70 13.57 -0.66
C GLU A 392 21.99 14.11 -0.05
N VAL A 393 22.95 14.53 -0.87
CA VAL A 393 24.17 15.20 -0.38
C VAL A 393 23.83 16.54 0.26
N VAL A 394 22.84 17.27 -0.27
CA VAL A 394 22.34 18.52 0.34
C VAL A 394 21.68 18.23 1.69
N HIS A 395 20.91 17.15 1.84
CA HIS A 395 20.41 16.72 3.15
C HIS A 395 21.53 16.44 4.14
N LEU A 396 22.60 15.74 3.72
CA LEU A 396 23.78 15.49 4.53
C LEU A 396 24.47 16.80 4.99
N ALA A 397 24.53 17.81 4.11
CA ALA A 397 25.01 19.13 4.46
C ALA A 397 24.06 19.82 5.47
N GLY A 398 22.75 19.69 5.29
CA GLY A 398 21.73 20.22 6.20
C GLY A 398 21.86 19.68 7.63
N TYR A 399 22.11 18.37 7.79
CA TYR A 399 22.36 17.76 9.12
C TYR A 399 23.59 18.36 9.82
N ARG A 400 24.62 18.75 9.07
CA ARG A 400 25.81 19.40 9.63
C ARG A 400 25.55 20.86 9.99
N LEU A 401 24.94 21.60 9.07
CA LEU A 401 24.71 23.04 9.21
C LEU A 401 23.67 23.36 10.28
N PHE A 402 22.56 22.63 10.30
CA PHE A 402 21.44 22.92 11.20
C PHE A 402 21.38 21.99 12.40
N GLY A 403 21.81 20.74 12.25
CA GLY A 403 21.85 19.76 13.34
C GLY A 403 23.11 19.82 14.19
N GLY A 404 24.14 20.57 13.78
CA GLY A 404 25.41 20.68 14.50
C GLY A 404 26.21 19.37 14.56
N LEU A 405 25.91 18.41 13.68
CA LEU A 405 26.46 17.06 13.75
C LEU A 405 27.88 16.96 13.14
N PRO A 406 28.83 16.28 13.80
CA PRO A 406 30.14 15.97 13.25
C PRO A 406 30.08 15.16 11.94
N ARG A 407 31.17 15.20 11.16
CA ARG A 407 31.31 14.37 9.95
C ARG A 407 31.20 12.88 10.32
N GLY A 408 30.44 12.13 9.53
CA GLY A 408 30.33 10.66 9.66
C GLY A 408 29.19 10.18 10.57
N VAL A 409 28.46 11.07 11.24
CA VAL A 409 27.27 10.72 12.04
C VAL A 409 26.07 10.43 11.13
N ALA A 410 25.71 11.39 10.26
CA ALA A 410 24.78 11.14 9.16
C ALA A 410 25.56 10.57 7.96
N ARG A 411 25.00 9.55 7.31
CA ARG A 411 25.64 8.85 6.17
C ARG A 411 24.65 8.58 5.05
N LEU A 412 25.13 8.71 3.82
CA LEU A 412 24.44 8.15 2.65
C LEU A 412 24.48 6.62 2.77
N ARG A 413 23.33 5.96 2.67
CA ARG A 413 23.23 4.52 2.50
C ARG A 413 22.47 4.23 1.22
N LEU A 414 22.89 3.21 0.49
CA LEU A 414 22.09 2.63 -0.57
C LEU A 414 21.03 1.76 0.11
N GLY A 415 19.77 2.18 0.07
CA GLY A 415 18.66 1.48 0.69
C GLY A 415 17.34 2.20 0.43
N GLY A 416 16.38 1.51 -0.18
CA GLY A 416 15.08 2.08 -0.57
C GLY A 416 14.56 1.55 -1.91
N VAL A 417 13.35 1.96 -2.30
CA VAL A 417 12.76 1.65 -3.61
C VAL A 417 13.67 2.20 -4.71
N ALA A 418 14.08 1.34 -5.64
CA ALA A 418 14.90 1.67 -6.82
C ALA A 418 16.38 2.05 -6.58
N LEU A 419 17.04 1.58 -5.51
CA LEU A 419 18.49 1.80 -5.25
C LEU A 419 18.90 3.28 -5.10
N ALA A 420 17.93 4.20 -4.91
CA ALA A 420 18.23 5.59 -4.64
C ALA A 420 18.97 5.72 -3.30
N PRO A 421 20.03 6.56 -3.22
CA PRO A 421 20.68 6.84 -1.95
C PRO A 421 19.71 7.50 -0.97
N GLN A 422 19.90 7.26 0.32
CA GLN A 422 19.15 7.92 1.39
C GLN A 422 20.07 8.31 2.53
N VAL A 423 19.87 9.49 3.12
CA VAL A 423 20.60 9.89 4.33
C VAL A 423 20.01 9.23 5.58
N HIS A 424 20.84 8.43 6.26
CA HIS A 424 20.53 7.87 7.57
C HIS A 424 21.25 8.66 8.67
N CYS A 425 20.50 9.12 9.67
CA CYS A 425 21.02 9.79 10.87
C CYS A 425 20.56 9.01 12.11
N PRO A 426 21.47 8.39 12.88
CA PRO A 426 21.10 7.56 14.03
C PRO A 426 20.75 8.39 15.27
N VAL A 427 21.21 9.65 15.34
CA VAL A 427 21.02 10.56 16.47
C VAL A 427 19.83 11.49 16.25
N THR A 428 19.26 11.98 17.36
CA THR A 428 18.18 12.98 17.36
C THR A 428 18.72 14.40 17.16
N ILE A 429 17.96 15.23 16.45
CA ILE A 429 18.19 16.67 16.31
C ILE A 429 16.91 17.45 16.65
N PRO A 430 17.00 18.75 16.97
CA PRO A 430 15.80 19.57 17.18
C PRO A 430 14.91 19.62 15.94
N ALA A 431 13.59 19.53 16.12
CA ALA A 431 12.63 19.54 15.01
C ALA A 431 12.76 20.76 14.09
N GLY A 432 13.10 21.94 14.63
CA GLY A 432 13.37 23.14 13.85
C GLY A 432 14.62 23.02 12.95
N ALA A 433 15.65 22.31 13.40
CA ALA A 433 16.81 21.98 12.57
C ALA A 433 16.43 20.98 11.46
N TYR A 434 15.64 19.96 11.80
CA TYR A 434 15.19 18.96 10.84
C TYR A 434 14.32 19.56 9.73
N ARG A 435 13.40 20.48 10.06
CA ARG A 435 12.59 21.20 9.06
C ARG A 435 13.43 22.00 8.07
N ARG A 436 14.43 22.73 8.56
CA ARG A 436 15.34 23.52 7.69
C ARG A 436 16.16 22.61 6.78
N MET A 437 16.59 21.46 7.29
CA MET A 437 17.24 20.43 6.48
C MET A 437 16.30 19.94 5.36
N LEU A 438 15.04 19.60 5.69
CA LEU A 438 14.07 19.09 4.71
C LEU A 438 13.79 20.10 3.58
N LEU A 439 13.77 21.40 3.88
CA LEU A 439 13.54 22.45 2.88
C LEU A 439 14.74 22.72 1.95
N LEU A 440 15.95 22.30 2.35
CA LEU A 440 17.19 22.76 1.74
C LEU A 440 17.33 22.33 0.26
N PRO A 441 17.07 21.07 -0.13
CA PRO A 441 17.20 20.67 -1.54
C PRO A 441 16.20 21.38 -2.46
N ALA A 442 14.94 21.51 -2.03
CA ALA A 442 13.91 22.22 -2.79
C ALA A 442 14.33 23.66 -3.10
N LEU A 443 14.93 24.35 -2.12
CA LEU A 443 15.38 25.73 -2.29
C LEU A 443 16.65 25.81 -3.16
N LEU A 444 17.70 25.08 -2.80
CA LEU A 444 19.03 25.20 -3.42
C LEU A 444 19.10 24.59 -4.82
N LEU A 445 18.37 23.50 -5.05
CA LEU A 445 18.45 22.74 -6.29
C LEU A 445 17.22 22.96 -7.19
N GLY A 446 16.08 23.34 -6.61
CA GLY A 446 14.84 23.65 -7.33
C GLY A 446 14.64 25.15 -7.56
N VAL A 447 14.32 25.89 -6.50
CA VAL A 447 13.89 27.29 -6.61
C VAL A 447 14.99 28.21 -7.13
N VAL A 448 16.19 28.19 -6.54
CA VAL A 448 17.29 29.09 -6.92
C VAL A 448 17.72 28.87 -8.37
N PRO A 449 18.01 27.63 -8.83
CA PRO A 449 18.35 27.39 -10.23
C PRO A 449 17.17 27.68 -11.17
N GLY A 450 15.93 27.52 -10.71
CA GLY A 450 14.74 27.83 -11.48
C GLY A 450 14.59 29.32 -11.77
N ILE A 451 14.85 30.16 -10.76
CA ILE A 451 14.91 31.62 -10.92
C ILE A 451 16.02 31.99 -11.91
N ILE A 452 17.21 31.41 -11.78
CA ILE A 452 18.32 31.64 -12.71
C ILE A 452 17.91 31.23 -14.14
N ALA A 453 17.24 30.09 -14.30
CA ALA A 453 16.74 29.63 -15.59
C ALA A 453 15.74 30.62 -16.21
N ILE A 454 14.80 31.14 -15.41
CA ILE A 454 13.87 32.20 -15.84
C ILE A 454 14.63 33.45 -16.26
N LEU A 455 15.66 33.88 -15.53
CA LEU A 455 16.38 35.11 -15.86
C LEU A 455 17.25 34.98 -17.11
N THR A 456 17.76 33.78 -17.40
CA THR A 456 18.78 33.52 -18.44
C THR A 456 18.24 32.85 -19.70
N GLY A 457 17.05 32.24 -19.66
CA GLY A 457 16.50 31.46 -20.77
C GLY A 457 17.13 30.08 -20.91
N TRP A 458 17.74 29.56 -19.84
CA TRP A 458 18.40 28.25 -19.87
C TRP A 458 17.42 27.11 -19.56
N TRP A 459 16.77 26.59 -20.60
CA TRP A 459 15.72 25.56 -20.46
C TRP A 459 16.18 24.24 -19.82
N VAL A 460 17.44 23.83 -19.98
CA VAL A 460 17.97 22.63 -19.31
C VAL A 460 18.01 22.82 -17.80
N LEU A 461 18.41 24.01 -17.35
CA LEU A 461 18.39 24.37 -15.93
C LEU A 461 16.96 24.46 -15.40
N LEU A 462 16.00 24.90 -16.21
CA LEU A 462 14.57 24.88 -15.86
C LEU A 462 14.08 23.44 -15.61
N ILE A 463 14.40 22.51 -16.51
CA ILE A 463 14.01 21.09 -16.36
C ILE A 463 14.65 20.50 -15.10
N TRP A 464 15.94 20.75 -14.87
CA TRP A 464 16.63 20.36 -13.62
C TRP A 464 15.91 20.88 -12.38
N SER A 465 15.55 22.16 -12.39
CA SER A 465 14.91 22.85 -11.27
C SER A 465 13.54 22.28 -10.96
N MET A 466 12.72 22.06 -11.99
CA MET A 466 11.39 21.46 -11.83
C MET A 466 11.49 20.01 -11.36
N TRP A 467 12.43 19.24 -11.91
CA TRP A 467 12.68 17.86 -11.51
C TRP A 467 13.00 17.75 -10.02
N LEU A 468 13.94 18.55 -9.52
CA LEU A 468 14.34 18.49 -8.10
C LEU A 468 13.33 19.12 -7.15
N LEU A 469 12.54 20.09 -7.62
CA LEU A 469 11.41 20.60 -6.85
C LEU A 469 10.30 19.55 -6.68
N VAL A 470 10.06 18.72 -7.70
CA VAL A 470 9.13 17.58 -7.62
C VAL A 470 9.73 16.44 -6.80
N ALA A 471 11.03 16.16 -6.93
CA ALA A 471 11.74 15.15 -6.14
C ALA A 471 11.68 15.46 -4.62
N ALA A 472 11.65 16.74 -4.25
CA ALA A 472 11.45 17.19 -2.86
C ALA A 472 10.03 16.92 -2.31
N GLY A 473 9.13 16.31 -3.09
CA GLY A 473 7.76 15.98 -2.67
C GLY A 473 7.70 15.18 -1.37
N GLY A 474 8.61 14.21 -1.19
CA GLY A 474 8.74 13.44 0.06
C GLY A 474 9.13 14.31 1.26
N ASP A 475 9.99 15.31 1.05
CA ASP A 475 10.43 16.25 2.08
C ASP A 475 9.29 17.15 2.54
N PHE A 476 8.48 17.66 1.60
CA PHE A 476 7.26 18.42 1.91
C PHE A 476 6.25 17.58 2.69
N ALA A 477 6.15 16.30 2.36
CA ALA A 477 5.26 15.39 3.05
C ALA A 477 5.73 15.13 4.50
N CYS A 478 7.04 14.99 4.74
CA CYS A 478 7.62 14.97 6.07
C CYS A 478 7.36 16.28 6.85
N LEU A 479 7.54 17.44 6.21
CA LEU A 479 7.26 18.75 6.82
C LEU A 479 5.79 18.88 7.24
N TRP A 480 4.87 18.40 6.39
CA TRP A 480 3.44 18.36 6.70
C TRP A 480 3.15 17.45 7.90
N ALA A 481 3.75 16.26 7.95
CA ALA A 481 3.60 15.33 9.07
C ALA A 481 4.03 15.96 10.40
N MET A 482 5.06 16.80 10.37
CA MET A 482 5.64 17.48 11.53
C MET A 482 4.95 18.80 11.92
N ARG A 483 3.82 19.15 11.31
CA ARG A 483 3.09 20.39 11.62
C ARG A 483 2.65 20.41 13.10
N GLY A 484 2.82 21.55 13.74
CA GLY A 484 2.46 21.74 15.16
C GLY A 484 3.44 21.14 16.18
N LEU A 485 4.52 20.49 15.76
CA LEU A 485 5.56 20.03 16.70
C LEU A 485 6.42 21.22 17.19
N PRO A 486 6.77 21.33 18.49
CA PRO A 486 7.69 22.36 18.98
C PRO A 486 9.05 22.32 18.25
N ALA A 487 9.80 23.42 18.21
CA ALA A 487 11.03 23.52 17.41
C ALA A 487 12.25 22.87 18.08
N ASP A 488 12.23 22.80 19.40
CA ASP A 488 13.22 22.22 20.30
C ASP A 488 13.03 20.73 20.54
N GLU A 489 11.86 20.18 20.19
CA GLU A 489 11.54 18.75 20.33
C GLU A 489 12.59 17.87 19.64
N PRO A 490 13.17 16.87 20.34
CA PRO A 490 14.20 16.01 19.77
C PRO A 490 13.57 14.95 18.87
N VAL A 491 13.91 15.00 17.59
CA VAL A 491 13.36 14.12 16.56
C VAL A 491 14.45 13.39 15.79
N ARG A 492 14.09 12.22 15.25
CA ARG A 492 14.92 11.47 14.30
C ARG A 492 14.08 11.07 13.09
N ALA A 493 14.69 11.05 11.91
CA ALA A 493 14.04 10.54 10.71
C ALA A 493 13.49 9.13 10.94
N HIS A 494 12.25 8.87 10.53
CA HIS A 494 11.65 7.56 10.72
C HIS A 494 12.30 6.54 9.75
N PRO A 495 12.64 5.31 10.20
CA PRO A 495 13.45 4.37 9.40
C PRO A 495 12.72 3.80 8.18
N THR A 496 11.38 3.70 8.23
CA THR A 496 10.58 3.00 7.19
C THR A 496 9.37 3.78 6.67
N ARG A 497 9.13 4.99 7.17
CA ARG A 497 7.94 5.81 6.85
C ARG A 497 8.39 7.25 6.66
N LEU A 498 7.61 8.02 5.90
CA LEU A 498 7.87 9.45 5.75
C LEU A 498 7.40 10.18 7.01
N GLY A 499 8.33 10.88 7.66
CA GLY A 499 8.11 11.59 8.91
C GLY A 499 9.25 11.40 9.91
N CYS A 500 8.96 11.57 11.19
CA CYS A 500 9.94 11.45 12.26
C CYS A 500 9.42 10.70 13.49
N GLN A 501 10.36 10.13 14.23
CA GLN A 501 10.18 9.64 15.60
C GLN A 501 10.51 10.77 16.58
N ILE A 502 9.75 10.84 17.68
CA ILE A 502 9.89 11.83 18.76
C ILE A 502 10.48 11.12 19.99
N PHE A 503 11.38 11.79 20.71
CA PHE A 503 12.06 11.26 21.89
C PHE A 503 11.83 12.17 23.10
N ALA A 504 11.94 11.63 24.31
CA ALA A 504 11.85 12.45 25.52
C ALA A 504 13.08 13.37 25.68
N HIS A 505 12.86 14.59 26.18
CA HIS A 505 13.96 15.42 26.67
C HIS A 505 14.67 14.74 27.84
N LYS A 506 16.00 14.84 27.91
CA LYS A 506 16.84 14.23 28.98
C LYS A 506 16.36 14.55 30.41
N ASN A 507 15.65 15.65 30.62
CA ASN A 507 15.16 16.08 31.93
C ASN A 507 13.87 15.35 32.40
N ASN A 508 13.18 14.61 31.53
CA ASN A 508 11.96 13.87 31.90
C ASN A 508 12.21 12.40 32.29
N VAL A 509 13.46 11.91 32.15
CA VAL A 509 13.80 10.52 32.49
C VAL A 509 14.03 10.33 34.00
N GLN A 510 14.21 11.41 34.77
CA GLN A 510 14.40 11.33 36.24
C GLN A 510 13.11 11.34 37.07
N ASN A 511 11.93 11.48 36.45
CA ASN A 511 10.65 11.57 37.15
C ASN A 511 9.73 10.34 36.97
N ILE A 512 10.28 9.22 36.46
CA ILE A 512 9.53 7.96 36.28
C ILE A 512 9.95 6.90 37.32
N ASP A 513 10.99 7.16 38.11
CA ASP A 513 11.49 6.24 39.15
C ASP A 513 11.26 6.75 40.59
N ASN A 514 10.15 7.46 40.87
CA ASN A 514 9.75 7.82 42.24
C ASN A 514 8.32 7.41 42.54
#